data_AF-A0A139R9S4-F1
#
_entry.id   AF-A0A139R9S4-F1
#
_cell.length_a   1.000
_cell.length_b   1.000
_cell.length_c   1.000
_cell.angle_alpha   90.00
_cell.angle_beta   90.00
_cell.angle_gamma   90.00
#
_symmetry.space_group_name_H-M   'P 1'
#
loop_
_entity.id
_entity.type
_entity.pdbx_description
1 polymer ?
#
loop_
_entity_poly.entity_id
_entity_poly.type
_entity_poly.pdbx_seq_one_letter_code
_entity_poly.pdbx_strand_id
1 'polypeptide(L)'
;MPFWVQSVRAILNSPRVGGVIANGLWLYPAKYYFNFVQGLFVLKSPGFYTNVAVNAVAFISLVVVFVFWKQNKKLVAALFIQLIMLMFPLVAAIMNGGTTPSNRWVIIFILTISYATAWMVENLETIFNHRLQVTVFVTIGIAFLAVVVALPISLSKGYALISMVSLVAASFVIAFPSKKRKNSLLFIAVFNIVGVGAFAYSETGGNLVNLYSQSRINDYHPFDVFKKQKRSELVTLQRT
;
A
#
# COMPACT_ATOMS: atom_id res chain seq x y z
N MET A 1 -19.75 -19.01 -30.28
CA MET A 1 -18.51 -19.07 -29.47
C MET A 1 -18.77 -18.46 -28.11
N PRO A 2 -18.27 -19.04 -27.00
CA PRO A 2 -18.37 -18.44 -25.67
C PRO A 2 -17.69 -17.08 -25.63
N PHE A 3 -18.27 -16.12 -24.90
CA PHE A 3 -17.77 -14.73 -24.88
C PHE A 3 -16.31 -14.59 -24.43
N TRP A 4 -15.85 -15.48 -23.54
CA TRP A 4 -14.47 -15.53 -23.06
C TRP A 4 -13.45 -15.81 -24.17
N VAL A 5 -13.83 -16.55 -25.22
CA VAL A 5 -12.94 -16.83 -26.36
C VAL A 5 -12.59 -15.53 -27.10
N GLN A 6 -13.57 -14.64 -27.25
CA GLN A 6 -13.35 -13.34 -27.90
C GLN A 6 -12.49 -12.42 -27.04
N SER A 7 -12.68 -12.45 -25.72
CA SER A 7 -11.84 -11.70 -24.77
C SER A 7 -10.38 -12.17 -24.80
N VAL A 8 -10.14 -13.48 -24.79
CA VAL A 8 -8.79 -14.05 -24.87
C VAL A 8 -8.14 -13.68 -26.21
N ARG A 9 -8.87 -13.81 -27.32
CA ARG A 9 -8.38 -13.46 -28.66
C ARG A 9 -8.05 -11.97 -28.79
N ALA A 10 -8.86 -11.10 -28.20
CA ALA A 10 -8.62 -9.65 -28.16
C ALA A 10 -7.39 -9.27 -27.33
N ILE A 11 -7.14 -9.97 -26.22
CA ILE A 11 -5.92 -9.76 -25.41
C ILE A 11 -4.68 -10.21 -26.18
N LEU A 12 -4.68 -11.41 -26.76
CA LEU A 12 -3.54 -11.96 -27.49
C LEU A 12 -3.18 -11.14 -28.74
N ASN A 13 -4.16 -10.55 -29.40
CA ASN A 13 -3.96 -9.69 -30.58
C ASN A 13 -3.79 -8.21 -30.22
N SER A 14 -3.72 -7.87 -28.93
CA SER A 14 -3.51 -6.49 -28.48
C SER A 14 -2.07 -6.06 -28.77
N PRO A 15 -1.85 -4.82 -29.27
CA PRO A 15 -0.51 -4.24 -29.39
C PRO A 15 0.27 -4.21 -28.07
N ARG A 16 -0.42 -4.36 -26.92
CA ARG A 16 0.20 -4.37 -25.59
C ARG A 16 0.87 -5.70 -25.22
N VAL A 17 0.51 -6.80 -25.90
CA VAL A 17 1.03 -8.15 -25.62
C VAL A 17 2.26 -8.49 -26.48
N GLY A 18 2.61 -7.64 -27.46
CA GLY A 18 3.80 -7.83 -28.31
C GLY A 18 5.16 -7.71 -27.61
N GLY A 19 5.19 -7.46 -26.29
CA GLY A 19 6.40 -7.36 -25.47
C GLY A 19 6.65 -8.61 -24.62
N VAL A 20 7.83 -8.69 -24.00
CA VAL A 20 8.15 -9.77 -23.04
C VAL A 20 7.23 -9.68 -21.82
N ILE A 21 6.56 -10.77 -21.47
CA ILE A 21 5.67 -10.83 -20.30
C ILE A 21 6.37 -10.33 -19.04
N ALA A 22 5.66 -9.55 -18.22
CA ALA A 22 6.21 -8.95 -17.00
C ALA A 22 7.48 -8.09 -17.23
N ASN A 23 7.70 -7.61 -18.45
CA ASN A 23 8.94 -6.96 -18.89
C ASN A 23 10.19 -7.81 -18.64
N GLY A 24 10.06 -9.14 -18.65
CA GLY A 24 11.15 -10.09 -18.36
C GLY A 24 11.51 -10.23 -16.88
N LEU A 25 10.74 -9.62 -15.97
CA LEU A 25 11.00 -9.70 -14.54
C LEU A 25 10.52 -11.03 -13.96
N TRP A 26 11.42 -11.75 -13.30
CA TRP A 26 11.10 -12.91 -12.47
C TRP A 26 10.76 -12.50 -11.03
N LEU A 27 11.48 -11.52 -10.51
CA LEU A 27 11.27 -10.91 -9.19
C LEU A 27 11.23 -9.39 -9.35
N TYR A 28 10.51 -8.72 -8.46
CA TYR A 28 10.61 -7.27 -8.37
C TYR A 28 12.00 -6.83 -7.89
N PRO A 29 12.44 -5.60 -8.19
CA PRO A 29 13.64 -5.03 -7.59
C PRO A 29 13.57 -5.05 -6.06
N ALA A 30 14.70 -5.24 -5.36
CA ALA A 30 14.73 -5.33 -3.89
C ALA A 30 13.98 -4.17 -3.20
N LYS A 31 14.10 -2.96 -3.75
CA LYS A 31 13.40 -1.74 -3.30
C LYS A 31 11.88 -1.90 -3.21
N TYR A 32 11.27 -2.69 -4.10
CA TYR A 32 9.84 -3.00 -4.05
C TYR A 32 9.47 -3.67 -2.73
N TYR A 33 10.17 -4.73 -2.33
CA TYR A 33 9.84 -5.47 -1.11
C TYR A 33 10.06 -4.63 0.15
N PHE A 34 11.16 -3.88 0.22
CA PHE A 34 11.38 -2.93 1.32
C PHE A 34 10.27 -1.88 1.41
N ASN A 35 9.92 -1.27 0.28
CA ASN A 35 8.85 -0.29 0.24
C ASN A 35 7.47 -0.91 0.48
N PHE A 36 7.25 -2.18 0.15
CA PHE A 36 6.00 -2.89 0.41
C PHE A 36 5.74 -3.01 1.91
N VAL A 37 6.74 -3.46 2.67
CA VAL A 37 6.65 -3.55 4.13
C VAL A 37 6.45 -2.15 4.73
N GLN A 38 7.21 -1.15 4.28
CA GLN A 38 7.05 0.24 4.74
C GLN A 38 5.68 0.82 4.37
N GLY A 39 5.16 0.47 3.19
CA GLY A 39 3.90 0.95 2.63
C GLY A 39 2.67 0.47 3.40
N LEU A 40 2.80 -0.57 4.23
CA LEU A 40 1.73 -0.99 5.15
C LEU A 40 1.53 0.02 6.29
N PHE A 41 2.57 0.77 6.68
CA PHE A 41 2.55 1.70 7.81
C PHE A 41 2.52 3.17 7.39
N VAL A 42 3.09 3.45 6.22
CA VAL A 42 3.34 4.80 5.72
C VAL A 42 2.78 4.90 4.31
N LEU A 43 2.34 6.10 3.93
CA LEU A 43 1.92 6.41 2.57
C LEU A 43 3.12 6.40 1.60
N LYS A 44 3.66 5.22 1.32
CA LYS A 44 4.80 4.99 0.42
C LYS A 44 4.42 3.94 -0.60
N SER A 45 4.54 4.29 -1.88
CA SER A 45 4.30 3.33 -2.97
C SER A 45 5.53 2.45 -3.19
N PRO A 46 5.36 1.11 -3.22
CA PRO A 46 6.39 0.20 -3.71
C PRO A 46 6.75 0.34 -5.19
N GLY A 47 5.88 1.00 -5.97
CA GLY A 47 5.93 1.01 -7.43
C GLY A 47 4.99 -0.06 -8.03
N PHE A 48 5.01 -0.19 -9.36
CA PHE A 48 4.18 -1.14 -10.11
C PHE A 48 2.67 -1.02 -9.82
N TYR A 49 2.18 0.21 -9.59
CA TYR A 49 0.80 0.50 -9.17
C TYR A 49 0.35 -0.24 -7.90
N THR A 50 1.31 -0.59 -7.06
CA THR A 50 1.06 -1.19 -5.75
C THR A 50 0.94 -0.04 -4.76
N ASN A 51 -0.19 0.06 -4.07
CA ASN A 51 -0.38 0.97 -2.94
C ASN A 51 -1.11 0.16 -1.87
N VAL A 52 -0.48 -0.04 -0.72
CA VAL A 52 -0.96 -0.94 0.35
C VAL A 52 -1.17 -0.22 1.68
N ALA A 53 -1.29 1.11 1.65
CA ALA A 53 -1.52 1.90 2.84
C ALA A 53 -2.81 1.45 3.55
N VAL A 54 -2.66 0.97 4.78
CA VAL A 54 -3.78 0.56 5.63
C VAL A 54 -3.82 1.44 6.87
N ASN A 55 -5.02 1.66 7.40
CA ASN A 55 -5.16 2.39 8.65
C ASN A 55 -4.66 1.54 9.84
N ALA A 56 -4.40 2.19 10.96
CA ALA A 56 -3.85 1.55 12.16
C ALA A 56 -4.68 0.36 12.68
N VAL A 57 -6.01 0.44 12.66
CA VAL A 57 -6.90 -0.64 13.13
C VAL A 57 -6.86 -1.83 12.17
N ALA A 58 -6.86 -1.55 10.87
CA ALA A 58 -6.74 -2.56 9.82
C ALA A 58 -5.39 -3.28 9.88
N PHE A 59 -4.30 -2.56 10.17
CA PHE A 59 -2.99 -3.16 10.39
C PHE A 59 -2.98 -4.16 11.56
N ILE A 60 -3.55 -3.78 12.71
CA ILE A 60 -3.69 -4.71 13.86
C ILE A 60 -4.51 -5.94 13.45
N SER A 61 -5.61 -5.74 12.73
CA SER A 61 -6.47 -6.84 12.29
C SER A 61 -5.74 -7.85 11.42
N LEU A 62 -4.83 -7.39 10.55
CA LEU A 62 -4.03 -8.27 9.71
C LEU A 62 -3.21 -9.24 10.58
N VAL A 63 -2.50 -8.73 11.58
CA VAL A 63 -1.71 -9.56 12.50
C VAL A 63 -2.59 -10.48 13.34
N VAL A 64 -3.69 -9.94 13.90
CA VAL A 64 -4.63 -10.71 14.74
C VAL A 64 -5.22 -11.88 13.97
N VAL A 65 -5.70 -11.69 12.74
CA VAL A 65 -6.30 -12.77 11.94
C VAL A 65 -5.30 -13.89 11.65
N PHE A 66 -4.02 -13.58 11.41
CA PHE A 66 -2.98 -14.61 11.26
C PHE A 66 -2.68 -15.35 12.57
N VAL A 67 -2.66 -14.66 13.72
CA VAL A 67 -2.48 -15.33 15.02
C VAL A 67 -3.65 -16.26 15.34
N PHE A 68 -4.87 -15.79 15.05
CA PHE A 68 -6.12 -16.47 15.31
C PHE A 68 -6.64 -17.28 14.11
N TRP A 69 -5.74 -17.70 13.21
CA TRP A 69 -6.06 -18.31 11.92
C TRP A 69 -7.04 -19.50 11.98
N LYS A 70 -7.03 -20.27 13.08
CA LYS A 70 -7.93 -21.42 13.25
C LYS A 70 -9.41 -21.02 13.23
N GLN A 71 -9.73 -19.79 13.63
CA GLN A 71 -11.11 -19.28 13.65
C GLN A 71 -11.53 -18.72 12.28
N ASN A 72 -10.58 -18.44 11.39
CA ASN A 72 -10.88 -17.92 10.06
C ASN A 72 -9.91 -18.41 8.97
N LYS A 73 -9.83 -19.75 8.80
CA LYS A 73 -8.88 -20.41 7.90
C LYS A 73 -9.00 -19.93 6.45
N LYS A 74 -10.23 -19.72 5.97
CA LYS A 74 -10.51 -19.27 4.61
C LYS A 74 -9.99 -17.84 4.38
N LEU A 75 -10.23 -16.95 5.33
CA LEU A 75 -9.73 -15.58 5.27
C LEU A 75 -8.20 -15.53 5.30
N VAL A 76 -7.57 -16.29 6.20
CA VAL A 76 -6.11 -16.39 6.27
C VAL A 76 -5.52 -16.95 4.98
N ALA A 77 -6.11 -18.01 4.43
CA ALA A 77 -5.69 -18.57 3.14
C ALA A 77 -5.81 -17.52 2.02
N ALA A 78 -6.92 -16.78 1.95
CA ALA A 78 -7.10 -15.72 0.96
C ALA A 78 -6.05 -14.61 1.08
N LEU A 79 -5.82 -14.09 2.29
CA LEU A 79 -4.78 -13.08 2.54
C LEU A 79 -3.39 -13.60 2.19
N PHE A 80 -3.07 -14.84 2.53
CA PHE A 80 -1.77 -15.46 2.25
C PHE A 80 -1.54 -15.65 0.74
N ILE A 81 -2.55 -16.16 0.03
CA ILE A 81 -2.49 -16.31 -1.44
C ILE A 81 -2.30 -14.93 -2.10
N GLN A 82 -3.09 -13.94 -1.70
CA GLN A 82 -2.98 -12.57 -2.24
C GLN A 82 -1.61 -11.95 -1.93
N LEU A 83 -1.06 -12.18 -0.72
CA LEU A 83 0.27 -11.70 -0.37
C LEU A 83 1.34 -12.33 -1.28
N ILE A 84 1.30 -13.65 -1.48
CA ILE A 84 2.21 -14.36 -2.41
C ILE A 84 2.07 -13.78 -3.82
N MET A 85 0.84 -13.61 -4.31
CA MET A 85 0.58 -13.04 -5.64
C MET A 85 1.18 -11.64 -5.80
N LEU A 86 1.14 -10.80 -4.75
CA LEU A 86 1.75 -9.46 -4.76
C LEU A 86 3.28 -9.49 -4.81
N MET A 87 3.92 -10.61 -4.46
CA MET A 87 5.39 -10.74 -4.47
C MET A 87 5.94 -11.07 -5.87
N PHE A 88 5.11 -11.55 -6.80
CA PHE A 88 5.58 -12.01 -8.11
C PHE A 88 5.10 -11.11 -9.26
N PRO A 89 6.02 -10.53 -10.05
CA PRO A 89 5.68 -9.68 -11.20
C PRO A 89 4.90 -10.42 -12.29
N LEU A 90 5.12 -11.72 -12.45
CA LEU A 90 4.38 -12.56 -13.39
C LEU A 90 2.86 -12.52 -13.10
N VAL A 91 2.48 -12.66 -11.83
CA VAL A 91 1.06 -12.63 -11.44
C VAL A 91 0.46 -11.26 -11.72
N ALA A 92 1.19 -10.19 -11.40
CA ALA A 92 0.78 -8.82 -11.70
C ALA A 92 0.62 -8.58 -13.20
N ALA A 93 1.49 -9.14 -14.03
CA ALA A 93 1.41 -9.05 -15.48
C ALA A 93 0.19 -9.82 -16.01
N ILE A 94 -0.04 -11.05 -15.54
CA ILE A 94 -1.21 -11.86 -15.92
C ILE A 94 -2.50 -11.11 -15.58
N MET A 95 -2.61 -10.59 -14.36
CA MET A 95 -3.78 -9.81 -13.92
C MET A 95 -3.89 -8.45 -14.64
N ASN A 96 -2.81 -7.98 -15.26
CA ASN A 96 -2.77 -6.79 -16.10
C ASN A 96 -2.79 -7.12 -17.61
N GLY A 97 -3.36 -8.27 -18.00
CA GLY A 97 -3.58 -8.64 -19.40
C GLY A 97 -2.33 -9.11 -20.15
N GLY A 98 -1.32 -9.62 -19.43
CA GLY A 98 -0.09 -10.18 -20.00
C GLY A 98 0.97 -9.15 -20.39
N THR A 99 0.87 -7.92 -19.87
CA THR A 99 1.70 -6.77 -20.29
C THR A 99 2.73 -6.40 -19.20
N THR A 100 3.06 -5.12 -19.04
CA THR A 100 3.85 -4.58 -17.93
C THR A 100 3.26 -5.03 -16.58
N PRO A 101 4.08 -5.42 -15.59
CA PRO A 101 3.57 -5.84 -14.28
C PRO A 101 2.90 -4.66 -13.57
N SER A 102 1.64 -4.85 -13.15
CA SER A 102 0.85 -3.82 -12.48
C SER A 102 -0.09 -4.45 -11.45
N ASN A 103 0.08 -4.12 -10.17
CA ASN A 103 -0.76 -4.62 -9.08
C ASN A 103 -2.01 -3.77 -8.86
N ARG A 104 -2.71 -3.36 -9.91
CA ARG A 104 -3.99 -2.63 -9.76
C ARG A 104 -5.05 -3.42 -9.00
N TRP A 105 -4.95 -4.75 -9.07
CA TRP A 105 -5.79 -5.68 -8.33
C TRP A 105 -5.55 -5.68 -6.82
N VAL A 106 -4.54 -4.95 -6.30
CA VAL A 106 -4.25 -4.79 -4.86
C VAL A 106 -5.46 -4.30 -4.06
N ILE A 107 -6.43 -3.64 -4.70
CA ILE A 107 -7.73 -3.31 -4.10
C ILE A 107 -8.42 -4.54 -3.49
N ILE A 108 -8.31 -5.71 -4.12
CA ILE A 108 -8.88 -6.96 -3.61
C ILE A 108 -8.18 -7.36 -2.30
N PHE A 109 -6.87 -7.17 -2.21
CA PHE A 109 -6.10 -7.40 -0.99
C PHE A 109 -6.54 -6.44 0.13
N ILE A 110 -6.65 -5.15 -0.17
CA ILE A 110 -7.12 -4.13 0.80
C ILE A 110 -8.56 -4.41 1.26
N LEU A 111 -9.43 -4.85 0.35
CA LEU A 111 -10.80 -5.24 0.68
C LEU A 111 -10.83 -6.45 1.60
N THR A 112 -9.96 -7.43 1.36
CA THR A 112 -9.83 -8.63 2.22
C THR A 112 -9.32 -8.24 3.62
N ILE A 113 -8.40 -7.29 3.73
CA ILE A 113 -7.96 -6.72 5.03
C ILE A 113 -9.11 -5.98 5.72
N SER A 114 -9.92 -5.25 4.96
CA SER A 114 -11.08 -4.53 5.50
C SER A 114 -12.11 -5.52 6.08
N TYR A 115 -12.34 -6.64 5.40
CA TYR A 115 -13.15 -7.74 5.92
C TYR A 115 -12.52 -8.38 7.18
N ALA A 116 -11.20 -8.57 7.20
CA ALA A 116 -10.49 -9.03 8.39
C ALA A 116 -10.67 -8.09 9.59
N THR A 117 -10.70 -6.78 9.34
CA THR A 117 -10.97 -5.75 10.35
C THR A 117 -12.37 -5.90 10.91
N ALA A 118 -13.38 -6.03 10.05
CA ALA A 118 -14.77 -6.23 10.46
C ALA A 118 -14.93 -7.51 11.30
N TRP A 119 -14.37 -8.63 10.82
CA TRP A 119 -14.38 -9.90 11.54
C TRP A 119 -13.73 -9.77 12.93
N MET A 120 -12.55 -9.15 13.01
CA MET A 120 -11.88 -8.93 14.29
C MET A 120 -12.79 -8.15 15.23
N VAL A 121 -13.26 -6.96 14.82
CA VAL A 121 -14.08 -6.06 15.65
C VAL A 121 -15.35 -6.74 16.15
N GLU A 122 -16.00 -7.56 15.32
CA GLU A 122 -17.20 -8.31 15.68
C GLU A 122 -16.91 -9.41 16.71
N ASN A 123 -15.78 -10.12 16.57
CA ASN A 123 -15.40 -11.26 17.39
C ASN A 123 -14.47 -10.92 18.56
N LEU A 124 -14.15 -9.63 18.76
CA LEU A 124 -13.18 -9.18 19.77
C LEU A 124 -13.51 -9.64 21.19
N GLU A 125 -14.77 -9.93 21.53
CA GLU A 125 -15.18 -10.49 22.83
C GLU A 125 -14.88 -11.99 22.92
N THR A 126 -15.22 -12.73 21.86
CA THR A 126 -14.99 -14.17 21.76
C THR A 126 -13.51 -14.52 21.75
N ILE A 127 -12.68 -13.72 21.09
CA ILE A 127 -11.22 -13.95 21.00
C ILE A 127 -10.44 -13.28 22.13
N PHE A 128 -11.11 -12.56 23.04
CA PHE A 128 -10.45 -11.83 24.13
C PHE A 128 -9.74 -12.78 25.08
N ASN A 129 -8.41 -12.72 25.11
CA ASN A 129 -7.57 -13.48 26.03
C ASN A 129 -6.18 -12.83 26.15
N HIS A 130 -5.33 -13.36 27.03
CA HIS A 130 -3.95 -12.91 27.17
C HIS A 130 -3.18 -12.96 25.84
N ARG A 131 -3.46 -13.95 24.99
CA ARG A 131 -2.84 -14.09 23.66
C ARG A 131 -3.18 -12.91 22.74
N LEU A 132 -4.41 -12.39 22.77
CA LEU A 132 -4.79 -11.18 22.03
C LEU A 132 -4.03 -9.96 22.54
N GLN A 133 -3.93 -9.79 23.86
CA GLN A 133 -3.19 -8.68 24.47
C GLN A 133 -1.73 -8.69 24.02
N VAL A 134 -1.05 -9.83 24.14
CA VAL A 134 0.35 -10.01 23.68
C VAL A 134 0.47 -9.70 22.20
N THR A 135 -0.44 -10.22 21.36
CA THR A 135 -0.42 -9.99 19.92
C THR A 135 -0.43 -8.51 19.58
N VAL A 136 -1.30 -7.75 20.26
CA VAL A 136 -1.49 -6.33 20.02
C VAL A 136 -0.27 -5.52 20.48
N PHE A 137 0.32 -5.84 21.64
CA PHE A 137 1.56 -5.17 22.07
C PHE A 137 2.77 -5.51 21.20
N VAL A 138 2.89 -6.76 20.74
CA VAL A 138 3.92 -7.16 19.77
C VAL A 138 3.73 -6.42 18.44
N THR A 139 2.49 -6.21 18.02
CA THR A 139 2.17 -5.44 16.80
C THR A 139 2.69 -4.00 16.89
N ILE A 140 2.58 -3.35 18.06
CA ILE A 140 3.18 -2.02 18.29
C ILE A 140 4.71 -2.10 18.12
N GLY A 141 5.35 -3.09 18.73
CA GLY A 141 6.82 -3.25 18.67
C GLY A 141 7.33 -3.44 17.24
N ILE A 142 6.65 -4.28 16.45
CA ILE A 142 6.97 -4.50 15.03
C ILE A 142 6.78 -3.20 14.23
N ALA A 143 5.68 -2.48 14.46
CA ALA A 143 5.39 -1.23 13.76
C ALA A 143 6.41 -0.14 14.10
N PHE A 144 6.80 -0.05 15.38
CA PHE A 144 7.83 0.88 15.83
C PHE A 144 9.16 0.60 15.15
N LEU A 145 9.60 -0.67 15.13
CA LEU A 145 10.81 -1.08 14.44
C LEU A 145 10.75 -0.77 12.94
N ALA A 146 9.62 -1.06 12.28
CA ALA A 146 9.42 -0.77 10.87
C ALA A 146 9.53 0.72 10.56
N VAL A 147 8.99 1.58 11.43
CA VAL A 147 9.12 3.04 11.29
C VAL A 147 10.55 3.48 11.55
N VAL A 148 11.20 3.05 12.63
CA VAL A 148 12.58 3.43 12.98
C VAL A 148 13.57 3.05 11.88
N VAL A 149 13.47 1.83 11.34
CA VAL A 149 14.30 1.37 10.23
C VAL A 149 14.00 2.16 8.94
N ALA A 150 12.77 2.66 8.78
CA ALA A 150 12.38 3.50 7.65
C ALA A 150 12.76 4.99 7.79
N LEU A 151 13.31 5.43 8.93
CA LEU A 151 13.59 6.84 9.22
C LEU A 151 14.69 7.54 8.40
N PRO A 152 15.61 6.90 7.64
CA PRO A 152 16.58 7.71 6.88
C PRO A 152 16.02 8.38 5.61
N ILE A 153 14.71 8.40 5.38
CA ILE A 153 14.13 8.98 4.16
C ILE A 153 13.12 10.07 4.52
N SER A 154 13.54 11.32 4.27
CA SER A 154 12.71 12.51 4.25
C SER A 154 11.43 12.29 3.44
N LEU A 155 10.31 12.15 4.14
CA LEU A 155 8.96 12.62 3.79
C LEU A 155 8.10 12.45 5.07
N SER A 156 7.16 13.37 5.25
CA SER A 156 6.78 14.01 6.52
C SER A 156 6.60 13.14 7.78
N LYS A 157 7.29 13.53 8.86
CA LYS A 157 7.13 13.04 10.24
C LYS A 157 5.66 12.97 10.71
N GLY A 158 4.77 13.80 10.14
CA GLY A 158 3.36 13.91 10.51
C GLY A 158 2.52 12.66 10.26
N TYR A 159 2.48 12.10 9.04
CA TYR A 159 1.64 10.91 8.77
C TYR A 159 2.09 9.69 9.59
N ALA A 160 3.40 9.53 9.79
CA ALA A 160 3.97 8.41 10.52
C ALA A 160 3.62 8.52 12.00
N LEU A 161 3.71 9.74 12.56
CA LEU A 161 3.32 10.02 13.93
C LEU A 161 1.82 9.79 14.16
N ILE A 162 0.96 10.32 13.29
CA ILE A 162 -0.50 10.11 13.39
C ILE A 162 -0.85 8.62 13.34
N SER A 163 -0.19 7.87 12.44
CA SER A 163 -0.38 6.42 12.33
C SER A 163 0.12 5.68 13.56
N MET A 164 1.25 6.08 14.12
CA MET A 164 1.79 5.48 15.35
C MET A 164 0.90 5.74 16.56
N VAL A 165 0.44 6.98 16.75
CA VAL A 165 -0.48 7.35 17.84
C VAL A 165 -1.79 6.58 17.71
N SER A 166 -2.34 6.49 16.50
CA SER A 166 -3.56 5.73 16.23
C SER A 166 -3.37 4.24 16.50
N LEU A 167 -2.21 3.69 16.16
CA LEU A 167 -1.87 2.29 16.40
C LEU A 167 -1.76 1.98 17.89
N VAL A 168 -1.06 2.83 18.65
CA VAL A 168 -0.94 2.69 20.11
C VAL A 168 -2.33 2.80 20.74
N ALA A 169 -3.12 3.81 20.40
CA ALA A 169 -4.47 3.99 20.92
C ALA A 169 -5.39 2.80 20.61
N ALA A 170 -5.39 2.32 19.36
CA ALA A 170 -6.19 1.16 18.97
C ALA A 170 -5.74 -0.10 19.72
N SER A 171 -4.44 -0.24 19.93
CA SER A 171 -3.86 -1.36 20.66
C SER A 171 -4.32 -1.38 22.12
N PHE A 172 -4.30 -0.23 22.81
CA PHE A 172 -4.85 -0.11 24.16
C PHE A 172 -6.35 -0.44 24.19
N VAL A 173 -7.15 0.08 23.25
CA VAL A 173 -8.60 -0.20 23.18
C VAL A 173 -8.89 -1.69 22.96
N ILE A 174 -8.05 -2.41 22.23
CA ILE A 174 -8.22 -3.86 22.02
C ILE A 174 -7.75 -4.66 23.22
N ALA A 175 -6.63 -4.26 23.85
CA ALA A 175 -6.04 -4.97 24.98
C ALA A 175 -6.89 -4.87 26.26
N PHE A 176 -7.66 -3.80 26.43
CA PHE A 176 -8.48 -3.55 27.61
C PHE A 176 -9.98 -3.59 27.26
N PRO A 177 -10.75 -4.54 27.82
CA PRO A 177 -12.15 -4.73 27.47
C PRO A 177 -12.99 -3.53 27.94
N SER A 178 -13.88 -3.05 27.07
CA SER A 178 -14.75 -1.91 27.34
C SER A 178 -16.02 -2.00 26.49
N LYS A 179 -17.16 -1.56 27.06
CA LYS A 179 -18.44 -1.46 26.34
C LYS A 179 -18.38 -0.51 25.13
N LYS A 180 -17.46 0.46 25.14
CA LYS A 180 -17.31 1.47 24.08
C LYS A 180 -16.26 1.10 23.02
N ARG A 181 -15.61 -0.07 23.15
CA ARG A 181 -14.52 -0.56 22.28
C ARG A 181 -14.78 -0.36 20.78
N LYS A 182 -15.92 -0.84 20.28
CA LYS A 182 -16.25 -0.77 18.85
C LYS A 182 -16.30 0.69 18.35
N ASN A 183 -16.96 1.57 19.11
CA ASN A 183 -17.07 2.99 18.78
C ASN A 183 -15.72 3.70 18.87
N SER A 184 -14.90 3.36 19.87
CA SER A 184 -13.54 3.88 20.00
C SER A 184 -12.64 3.46 18.82
N LEU A 185 -12.72 2.20 18.38
CA LEU A 185 -11.96 1.74 17.21
C LEU A 185 -12.41 2.42 15.92
N LEU A 186 -13.72 2.62 15.74
CA LEU A 186 -14.24 3.38 14.60
C LEU A 186 -13.74 4.83 14.62
N PHE A 187 -13.81 5.50 15.76
CA PHE A 187 -13.29 6.85 15.92
C PHE A 187 -11.79 6.93 15.59
N ILE A 188 -10.99 6.00 16.11
CA ILE A 188 -9.55 5.94 15.84
C ILE A 188 -9.27 5.70 14.35
N ALA A 189 -10.02 4.81 13.70
CA ALA A 189 -9.87 4.56 12.27
C ALA A 189 -10.18 5.82 11.44
N VAL A 190 -11.28 6.53 11.76
CA VAL A 190 -11.66 7.78 11.10
C VAL A 190 -10.60 8.86 11.34
N PHE A 191 -10.18 9.05 12.60
CA PHE A 191 -9.13 9.99 12.95
C PHE A 191 -7.83 9.71 12.19
N ASN A 192 -7.44 8.44 12.08
CA ASN A 192 -6.24 8.04 11.36
C ASN A 192 -6.34 8.37 9.87
N ILE A 193 -7.46 8.03 9.23
CA ILE A 193 -7.69 8.30 7.80
C ILE A 193 -7.70 9.81 7.52
N VAL A 194 -8.44 10.58 8.32
CA VAL A 194 -8.53 12.04 8.17
C VAL A 194 -7.19 12.70 8.42
N GLY A 195 -6.48 12.30 9.49
CA GLY A 195 -5.19 12.89 9.84
C GLY A 195 -4.09 12.58 8.81
N VAL A 196 -3.99 11.33 8.35
CA VAL A 196 -3.06 10.94 7.28
C VAL A 196 -3.43 11.64 5.97
N GLY A 197 -4.72 11.69 5.62
CA GLY A 197 -5.20 12.39 4.43
C GLY A 197 -4.87 13.88 4.45
N ALA A 198 -5.16 14.58 5.56
CA ALA A 198 -4.86 16.00 5.72
C ALA A 198 -3.36 16.28 5.54
N PHE A 199 -2.48 15.44 6.12
CA PHE A 199 -1.04 15.58 5.95
C PHE A 199 -0.54 15.21 4.55
N ALA A 200 -1.18 14.27 3.87
CA ALA A 200 -0.81 13.88 2.51
C ALA A 200 -1.06 15.02 1.51
N TYR A 201 -2.14 15.78 1.72
CA TYR A 201 -2.52 16.90 0.85
C TYR A 201 -2.04 18.28 1.33
N SER A 202 -1.46 18.39 2.54
CA SER A 202 -0.94 19.67 3.03
C SER A 202 0.35 20.10 2.33
N GLU A 203 0.55 21.41 2.21
CA GLU A 203 1.74 22.01 1.60
C GLU A 203 3.02 21.69 2.36
N THR A 204 2.93 21.59 3.70
CA THR A 204 4.04 21.28 4.61
C THR A 204 4.28 19.77 4.80
N GLY A 205 3.41 18.93 4.22
CA GLY A 205 3.42 17.48 4.37
C GLY A 205 3.80 16.75 3.08
N GLY A 206 2.86 16.00 2.53
CA GLY A 206 3.04 15.22 1.30
C GLY A 206 2.92 16.04 0.01
N ASN A 207 2.25 17.20 0.07
CA ASN A 207 2.00 18.11 -1.04
C ASN A 207 1.63 17.39 -2.36
N LEU A 208 0.75 16.39 -2.25
CA LEU A 208 0.33 15.59 -3.41
C LEU A 208 -0.31 16.47 -4.50
N VAL A 209 -0.96 17.57 -4.12
CA VAL A 209 -1.54 18.54 -5.06
C VAL A 209 -0.46 19.10 -6.00
N ASN A 210 0.72 19.45 -5.49
CA ASN A 210 1.80 19.95 -6.33
C ASN A 210 2.45 18.88 -7.21
N LEU A 211 2.48 17.61 -6.77
CA LEU A 211 2.92 16.50 -7.61
C LEU A 211 2.02 16.35 -8.85
N TYR A 212 0.71 16.53 -8.71
CA TYR A 212 -0.24 16.50 -9.83
C TYR A 212 -0.23 17.77 -10.68
N SER A 213 0.09 18.94 -10.10
CA SER A 213 0.21 20.18 -10.88
C SER A 213 1.51 20.22 -11.69
N GLN A 214 2.64 19.81 -11.12
CA GLN A 214 3.93 19.79 -11.81
C GLN A 214 4.04 18.70 -12.86
N SER A 215 3.44 17.53 -12.65
CA SER A 215 3.37 16.47 -13.68
C SER A 215 2.61 16.95 -14.91
N ARG A 216 1.48 17.66 -14.75
CA ARG A 216 0.80 18.31 -15.89
C ARG A 216 1.68 19.36 -16.57
N ILE A 217 2.36 20.23 -15.82
CA ILE A 217 3.22 21.26 -16.44
C ILE A 217 4.35 20.62 -17.27
N ASN A 218 4.96 19.53 -16.80
CA ASN A 218 6.00 18.82 -17.55
C ASN A 218 5.44 18.09 -18.78
N ASP A 219 4.23 17.54 -18.71
CA ASP A 219 3.58 16.87 -19.84
C ASP A 219 3.14 17.84 -20.95
N TYR A 220 2.84 19.10 -20.60
CA TYR A 220 2.47 20.14 -21.57
C TYR A 220 3.66 20.95 -22.12
N HIS A 221 4.85 20.88 -21.51
CA HIS A 221 6.07 21.59 -21.97
C HIS A 221 7.28 20.69 -22.28
N PRO A 222 7.15 19.53 -22.96
CA PRO A 222 8.33 18.73 -23.34
C PRO A 222 9.26 19.51 -24.29
N PHE A 223 8.73 20.42 -25.10
CA PHE A 223 9.51 21.22 -26.06
C PHE A 223 10.41 22.28 -25.42
N ASP A 224 10.08 22.77 -24.23
CA ASP A 224 10.88 23.81 -23.57
C ASP A 224 12.11 23.24 -22.86
N VAL A 225 12.04 22.00 -22.38
CA VAL A 225 13.20 21.26 -21.85
C VAL A 225 14.20 20.96 -22.98
N PHE A 226 13.72 20.52 -24.14
CA PHE A 226 14.56 20.32 -25.34
C PHE A 226 15.17 21.63 -25.85
N LYS A 227 14.44 22.76 -25.80
CA LYS A 227 15.00 24.07 -26.17
C LYS A 227 16.11 24.51 -25.21
N LYS A 228 15.97 24.28 -23.90
CA LYS A 228 17.02 24.61 -22.91
C LYS A 228 18.28 23.78 -23.13
N GLN A 229 18.11 22.48 -23.38
CA GLN A 229 19.23 21.54 -23.58
C GLN A 229 19.99 21.80 -24.90
N LYS A 230 19.25 22.11 -25.98
CA LYS A 230 19.86 22.51 -27.26
C LYS A 230 20.57 23.86 -27.19
N ARG A 231 20.08 24.79 -26.35
CA ARG A 231 20.71 26.10 -26.12
C ARG A 231 22.01 25.98 -25.30
N SER A 232 22.09 25.05 -24.34
CA SER A 232 23.34 24.79 -23.61
C SER A 232 24.41 24.12 -24.48
N GLU A 233 24.03 23.20 -25.37
CA GLU A 233 24.97 22.60 -26.33
C GLU A 233 25.51 23.62 -27.34
N LEU A 234 24.65 24.50 -27.85
CA LEU A 234 25.05 25.60 -28.76
C LEU A 234 25.99 26.61 -28.10
N VAL A 235 25.82 26.91 -26.81
CA VAL A 235 26.71 27.82 -26.06
C VAL A 235 28.07 27.17 -25.75
N THR A 236 28.13 25.83 -25.70
CA THR A 236 29.37 25.10 -25.45
C THR A 236 30.18 24.94 -26.75
N LEU A 237 29.52 24.74 -27.89
CA LEU A 237 30.13 24.70 -29.22
C LEU A 237 30.64 26.06 -29.73
N GLN A 238 30.17 27.17 -29.16
CA GLN A 238 30.70 28.52 -29.44
C GLN A 238 31.92 28.90 -28.58
N ARG A 239 32.38 28.02 -27.67
CA ARG A 239 33.51 28.24 -26.76
C ARG A 239 34.70 27.30 -26.99
N THR A 240 34.69 26.54 -28.08
CA THR A 240 35.81 25.76 -28.63
C THR A 240 36.15 26.29 -30.01
#